data_AF-A0A7X8ZC84-F1
#
_entry.id   AF-A0A7X8ZC84-F1
#
_cell.length_a   1.000
_cell.length_b   1.000
_cell.length_c   1.000
_cell.angle_alpha   90.00
_cell.angle_beta   90.00
_cell.angle_gamma   90.00
#
_symmetry.space_group_name_H-M   'P 1'
#
loop_
_entity.id
_entity.type
_entity.pdbx_description
1 polymer ?
#
loop_
_entity_poly.entity_id
_entity_poly.type
_entity_poly.pdbx_seq_one_letter_code
_entity_poly.pdbx_strand_id
1 'polypeptide(L)'
;MGEAKVDKAAGGNGAAAAAPAKKSGIMNKIFDTIGGIFKPVLVVIIGAGLLQALRDVLLMTGAIGKVSSSYIFLNALGDAVFYFLPIFLAISSANVFGATPFLAAAVAAFLVYPGVSDLFGWANSVGWDLTLFGVIPVTYARYPSSVLPIILIVWFQSVIEPIIKKIIPDLLKSLLVPVFVLFLTGMLGLVVLGPIGTWIGDGLAAAITWL
;
A
#
# COMPACT_ATOMS: atom_id res chain seq x y z
N MET A 1 -36.88 5.10 -56.90
CA MET A 1 -35.44 4.79 -56.98
C MET A 1 -34.97 4.70 -55.54
N GLY A 2 -35.21 3.58 -54.84
CA GLY A 2 -34.51 2.30 -54.99
C GLY A 2 -33.44 2.26 -53.88
N GLU A 3 -33.79 1.82 -52.66
CA GLU A 3 -33.60 0.47 -52.11
C GLU A 3 -32.13 0.07 -51.79
N ALA A 4 -32.01 -0.76 -50.74
CA ALA A 4 -30.83 -1.43 -50.17
C ALA A 4 -29.92 -0.54 -49.28
N LYS A 5 -29.80 -0.72 -47.95
CA LYS A 5 -29.80 -1.92 -47.08
C LYS A 5 -28.81 -3.01 -47.56
N VAL A 6 -27.62 -2.99 -46.97
CA VAL A 6 -26.69 -4.11 -46.82
C VAL A 6 -26.10 -3.91 -45.42
N ASP A 7 -26.71 -4.39 -44.34
CA ASP A 7 -26.82 -5.79 -43.90
C ASP A 7 -25.51 -6.58 -44.04
N LYS A 8 -24.80 -6.71 -42.93
CA LYS A 8 -23.83 -7.78 -42.70
C LYS A 8 -23.95 -8.24 -41.25
N ALA A 9 -25.01 -8.99 -41.00
CA ALA A 9 -25.07 -9.97 -39.93
C ALA A 9 -24.33 -11.27 -40.33
N ALA A 10 -24.10 -12.10 -39.31
CA ALA A 10 -23.46 -13.43 -39.28
C ALA A 10 -21.93 -13.42 -39.17
N GLY A 11 -21.30 -13.99 -38.15
CA GLY A 11 -21.68 -14.92 -37.06
C GLY A 11 -20.35 -15.42 -36.45
N GLY A 12 -20.23 -15.93 -35.23
CA GLY A 12 -21.23 -16.47 -34.32
C GLY A 12 -20.63 -16.79 -32.95
N ASN A 13 -21.57 -17.08 -32.05
CA ASN A 13 -21.52 -17.54 -30.67
C ASN A 13 -20.36 -18.40 -30.17
N GLY A 14 -20.04 -18.20 -28.88
CA GLY A 14 -19.58 -19.22 -27.93
C GLY A 14 -18.65 -18.60 -26.89
N ALA A 15 -18.96 -18.44 -25.60
CA ALA A 15 -20.02 -18.97 -24.79
C ALA A 15 -20.31 -17.99 -23.63
N ALA A 16 -21.56 -17.54 -23.53
CA ALA A 16 -22.10 -17.03 -22.27
C ALA A 16 -22.45 -18.26 -21.42
N ALA A 17 -21.52 -18.70 -20.57
CA ALA A 17 -21.74 -19.77 -19.62
C ALA A 17 -21.99 -19.17 -18.22
N ALA A 18 -23.28 -19.16 -17.89
CA ALA A 18 -23.94 -19.11 -16.58
C ALA A 18 -23.09 -18.87 -15.31
N ALA A 19 -23.43 -17.80 -14.60
CA ALA A 19 -23.24 -17.71 -13.15
C ALA A 19 -24.22 -18.64 -12.40
N PRO A 20 -23.77 -19.20 -11.27
CA PRO A 20 -24.48 -19.01 -10.00
C PRO A 20 -23.47 -18.77 -8.85
N ALA A 21 -23.72 -18.15 -7.70
CA ALA A 21 -24.87 -17.46 -7.13
C ALA A 21 -24.36 -16.62 -5.94
N LYS A 22 -24.82 -15.37 -5.84
CA LYS A 22 -25.23 -14.63 -4.61
C LYS A 22 -24.41 -14.70 -3.29
N LYS A 23 -23.12 -15.07 -3.32
CA LYS A 23 -22.10 -14.70 -2.31
C LYS A 23 -21.03 -13.75 -2.88
N SER A 24 -21.11 -13.46 -4.18
CA SER A 24 -20.09 -12.77 -4.96
C SER A 24 -20.03 -11.25 -4.77
N GLY A 25 -20.99 -10.61 -4.09
CA GLY A 25 -21.00 -9.16 -3.97
C GLY A 25 -19.83 -8.61 -3.14
N ILE A 26 -19.59 -9.17 -1.97
CA ILE A 26 -18.57 -8.67 -1.03
C ILE A 26 -17.17 -9.05 -1.49
N MET A 27 -16.97 -10.30 -1.91
CA MET A 27 -15.66 -10.77 -2.37
C MET A 27 -15.22 -10.03 -3.65
N ASN A 28 -16.12 -9.84 -4.62
CA ASN A 28 -15.80 -9.05 -5.81
C ASN A 28 -15.49 -7.61 -5.45
N LYS A 29 -16.25 -7.00 -4.52
CA LYS A 29 -15.97 -5.63 -4.05
C LYS A 29 -14.59 -5.50 -3.38
N ILE A 30 -14.15 -6.51 -2.65
CA ILE A 30 -12.79 -6.55 -2.06
C ILE A 30 -11.76 -6.62 -3.19
N PHE A 31 -11.92 -7.51 -4.17
CA PHE A 31 -11.01 -7.59 -5.30
C PHE A 31 -10.99 -6.32 -6.15
N ASP A 32 -12.14 -5.69 -6.39
CA ASP A 32 -12.25 -4.43 -7.11
C ASP A 32 -11.55 -3.30 -6.34
N THR A 33 -11.68 -3.30 -5.01
CA THR A 33 -10.98 -2.34 -4.13
C THR A 33 -9.48 -2.52 -4.23
N ILE A 34 -8.98 -3.75 -4.06
CA ILE A 34 -7.55 -4.06 -4.18
C ILE A 34 -7.04 -3.69 -5.59
N GLY A 35 -7.78 -4.07 -6.64
CA GLY A 35 -7.45 -3.72 -8.01
C GLY A 35 -7.38 -2.21 -8.23
N GLY A 36 -8.32 -1.45 -7.67
CA GLY A 36 -8.32 0.01 -7.69
C GLY A 36 -7.10 0.62 -7.01
N ILE A 37 -6.68 0.07 -5.86
CA ILE A 37 -5.49 0.52 -5.12
C ILE A 37 -4.22 0.25 -5.92
N PHE A 38 -4.09 -0.94 -6.51
CA PHE A 38 -2.87 -1.32 -7.21
C PHE A 38 -2.73 -0.69 -8.59
N LYS A 39 -3.84 -0.41 -9.28
CA LYS A 39 -3.82 0.11 -10.66
C LYS A 39 -2.84 1.28 -10.90
N PRO A 40 -2.84 2.37 -10.11
CA PRO A 40 -1.87 3.46 -10.31
C PRO A 40 -0.45 3.08 -9.84
N VAL A 41 -0.32 2.17 -8.87
CA VAL A 41 0.98 1.75 -8.30
C VAL A 41 1.73 0.81 -9.25
N LEU A 42 1.01 0.03 -10.08
CA LEU A 42 1.59 -0.89 -11.06
C LEU A 42 2.60 -0.22 -11.97
N VAL A 43 2.33 1.01 -12.43
CA VAL A 43 3.23 1.73 -13.35
C VAL A 43 4.60 1.97 -12.70
N VAL A 44 4.62 2.34 -11.42
CA VAL A 44 5.85 2.63 -10.69
C VAL A 44 6.61 1.33 -10.38
N ILE A 45 5.89 0.27 -9.99
CA ILE A 45 6.48 -1.07 -9.73
C ILE A 45 7.10 -1.65 -11.00
N ILE A 46 6.42 -1.53 -12.14
CA ILE A 46 6.95 -2.00 -13.44
C ILE A 46 8.25 -1.24 -13.77
N GLY A 47 8.26 0.09 -13.63
CA GLY A 47 9.46 0.90 -13.86
C GLY A 47 10.63 0.48 -12.97
N ALA A 48 10.37 0.28 -11.67
CA ALA A 48 11.37 -0.18 -10.72
C ALA A 48 11.91 -1.58 -11.06
N GLY A 49 11.02 -2.54 -11.32
CA GLY A 49 11.41 -3.91 -11.65
C GLY A 49 12.24 -4.00 -12.93
N LEU A 50 11.87 -3.25 -13.98
CA LEU A 50 12.64 -3.21 -15.23
C LEU A 50 14.02 -2.57 -15.02
N LEU A 51 14.13 -1.55 -14.17
CA LEU A 51 15.41 -0.93 -13.84
C LEU A 51 16.33 -1.89 -13.07
N GLN A 52 15.75 -2.65 -12.12
CA GLN A 52 16.47 -3.69 -11.40
C GLN A 52 16.96 -4.80 -12.35
N ALA A 53 16.11 -5.26 -13.27
CA ALA A 53 16.51 -6.24 -14.28
C ALA A 53 17.66 -5.73 -15.18
N LEU A 54 17.61 -4.45 -15.59
CA LEU A 54 18.70 -3.82 -16.34
C LEU A 54 20.01 -3.81 -15.54
N ARG A 55 19.97 -3.38 -14.27
CA ARG A 55 21.11 -3.41 -13.36
C ARG A 55 21.70 -4.83 -13.27
N ASP A 56 20.84 -5.84 -13.15
CA ASP A 56 21.28 -7.23 -12.99
C ASP A 56 21.93 -7.78 -14.27
N VAL A 57 21.43 -7.42 -15.46
CA VAL A 57 22.06 -7.75 -16.74
C VAL A 57 23.43 -7.06 -16.87
N LEU A 58 23.53 -5.78 -16.52
CA LEU A 58 24.81 -5.05 -16.56
C LEU A 58 25.84 -5.66 -15.60
N LEU A 59 25.39 -6.13 -14.45
CA LEU A 59 26.24 -6.80 -13.48
C LEU A 59 26.69 -8.18 -13.99
N MET A 60 25.79 -8.97 -14.55
CA MET A 60 26.07 -10.32 -15.05
C MET A 60 27.02 -10.31 -16.26
N THR A 61 26.92 -9.29 -17.11
CA THR A 61 27.82 -9.11 -18.28
C THR A 61 29.19 -8.54 -17.91
N GLY A 62 29.39 -8.13 -16.65
CA GLY A 62 30.61 -7.47 -16.20
C GLY A 62 30.74 -6.01 -16.63
N ALA A 63 29.69 -5.42 -17.23
CA ALA A 63 29.69 -4.01 -17.64
C ALA A 63 29.76 -3.05 -16.45
N ILE A 64 29.24 -3.47 -15.29
CA ILE A 64 29.39 -2.76 -14.00
C ILE A 64 29.80 -3.75 -12.90
N GLY A 65 30.51 -3.28 -11.88
CA GLY A 65 30.86 -4.06 -10.69
C GLY A 65 29.97 -3.75 -9.48
N LYS A 66 29.82 -4.68 -8.53
CA LYS A 66 28.97 -4.53 -7.32
C LYS A 66 29.33 -3.36 -6.41
N VAL A 67 30.59 -2.92 -6.44
CA VAL A 67 31.10 -1.77 -5.67
C VAL A 67 31.24 -0.50 -6.51
N SER A 68 30.77 -0.53 -7.76
CA SER A 68 30.80 0.65 -8.62
C SER A 68 29.69 1.65 -8.25
N SER A 69 29.96 2.93 -8.41
CA SER A 69 28.96 4.00 -8.20
C SER A 69 27.71 3.80 -9.08
N SER A 70 27.88 3.29 -10.30
CA SER A 70 26.79 2.98 -11.22
C SER A 70 25.88 1.88 -10.67
N TYR A 71 26.45 0.82 -10.09
CA TYR A 71 25.66 -0.22 -9.43
C TYR A 71 24.90 0.34 -8.24
N ILE A 72 25.57 1.07 -7.34
CA ILE A 72 24.94 1.65 -6.14
C ILE A 72 23.77 2.58 -6.53
N PHE A 73 23.97 3.44 -7.52
CA PHE A 73 22.94 4.36 -7.99
C PHE A 73 21.74 3.64 -8.62
N LEU A 74 21.97 2.72 -9.56
CA LEU A 74 20.91 1.94 -10.20
C LEU A 74 20.16 1.07 -9.18
N ASN A 75 20.90 0.49 -8.23
CA ASN A 75 20.33 -0.31 -7.16
C ASN A 75 19.41 0.52 -6.26
N ALA A 76 19.90 1.66 -5.77
CA ALA A 76 19.13 2.55 -4.92
C ALA A 76 17.85 3.04 -5.62
N LEU A 77 17.93 3.40 -6.91
CA LEU A 77 16.78 3.88 -7.67
C LEU A 77 15.70 2.79 -7.84
N GLY A 78 16.11 1.56 -8.12
CA GLY A 78 15.20 0.42 -8.22
C GLY A 78 14.61 0.01 -6.87
N ASP A 79 15.43 -0.05 -5.82
CA ASP A 79 15.02 -0.54 -4.50
C ASP A 79 14.14 0.48 -3.76
N ALA A 80 14.36 1.78 -3.98
CA ALA A 80 13.60 2.84 -3.32
C ALA A 80 12.09 2.72 -3.56
N VAL A 81 11.66 2.35 -4.77
CA VAL A 81 10.23 2.19 -5.08
C VAL A 81 9.59 1.10 -4.24
N PHE A 82 10.28 -0.03 -4.06
CA PHE A 82 9.78 -1.13 -3.24
C PHE A 82 9.87 -0.80 -1.76
N TYR A 83 10.96 -0.17 -1.31
CA TYR A 83 11.14 0.26 0.06
C TYR A 83 10.02 1.22 0.50
N PHE A 84 9.74 2.24 -0.31
CA PHE A 84 8.69 3.24 -0.10
C PHE A 84 7.34 2.83 -0.69
N LEU A 85 7.15 1.55 -1.06
CA LEU A 85 5.89 1.02 -1.56
C LEU A 85 4.67 1.42 -0.70
N PRO A 86 4.76 1.41 0.66
CA PRO A 86 3.66 1.85 1.49
C PRO A 86 3.17 3.26 1.16
N ILE A 87 4.05 4.20 0.80
CA ILE A 87 3.69 5.59 0.51
C ILE A 87 2.84 5.68 -0.77
N PHE A 88 3.24 4.97 -1.83
CA PHE A 88 2.48 4.91 -3.07
C PHE A 88 1.10 4.29 -2.85
N LEU A 89 1.05 3.19 -2.09
CA LEU A 89 -0.19 2.53 -1.73
C LEU A 89 -1.07 3.39 -0.84
N ALA A 90 -0.51 4.20 0.05
CA ALA A 90 -1.28 5.07 0.93
C ALA A 90 -2.03 6.14 0.13
N ILE A 91 -1.36 6.78 -0.82
CA ILE A 91 -1.98 7.79 -1.72
C ILE A 91 -3.08 7.13 -2.54
N SER A 92 -2.80 5.97 -3.14
CA SER A 92 -3.78 5.25 -3.95
C SER A 92 -4.99 4.80 -3.12
N SER A 93 -4.75 4.22 -1.94
CA SER A 93 -5.79 3.79 -1.01
C SER A 93 -6.64 4.96 -0.53
N ALA A 94 -6.04 6.12 -0.29
CA ALA A 94 -6.79 7.31 0.11
C ALA A 94 -7.76 7.76 -0.98
N ASN A 95 -7.34 7.71 -2.25
CA ASN A 95 -8.22 8.00 -3.38
C ASN A 95 -9.37 7.00 -3.49
N VAL A 96 -9.11 5.70 -3.24
CA VAL A 96 -10.14 4.65 -3.27
C VAL A 96 -11.12 4.76 -2.10
N PHE A 97 -10.63 5.07 -0.90
CA PHE A 97 -11.44 5.13 0.33
C PHE A 97 -12.03 6.51 0.63
N GLY A 98 -11.63 7.56 -0.11
CA GLY A 98 -12.11 8.93 0.10
C GLY A 98 -11.45 9.65 1.30
N ALA A 99 -10.22 9.27 1.66
CA ALA A 99 -9.43 9.98 2.67
C ALA A 99 -8.51 11.03 2.02
N THR A 100 -7.92 11.94 2.81
CA THR A 100 -6.97 12.91 2.27
C THR A 100 -5.63 12.23 1.89
N PRO A 101 -5.22 12.23 0.59
CA PRO A 101 -4.06 11.45 0.15
C PRO A 101 -2.71 11.89 0.74
N PHE A 102 -2.50 13.19 0.92
CA PHE A 102 -1.26 13.70 1.52
C PHE A 102 -1.13 13.36 3.01
N LEU A 103 -2.25 13.30 3.75
CA LEU A 103 -2.23 12.85 5.14
C LEU A 103 -1.94 11.34 5.21
N ALA A 104 -2.53 10.55 4.32
CA ALA A 104 -2.23 9.13 4.19
C ALA A 104 -0.75 8.89 3.91
N ALA A 105 -0.18 9.63 2.95
CA ALA A 105 1.23 9.57 2.60
C ALA A 105 2.15 9.93 3.77
N ALA A 106 1.79 10.95 4.54
CA ALA A 106 2.55 11.35 5.73
C ALA A 106 2.52 10.27 6.81
N VAL A 107 1.39 9.59 7.04
CA VAL A 107 1.33 8.43 7.94
C VAL A 107 2.21 7.29 7.43
N ALA A 108 2.17 6.97 6.13
CA ALA A 108 3.03 5.95 5.55
C ALA A 108 4.51 6.29 5.69
N ALA A 109 4.88 7.56 5.47
CA ALA A 109 6.24 8.06 5.63
C ALA A 109 6.73 7.93 7.08
N PHE A 110 5.85 8.18 8.06
CA PHE A 110 6.15 7.93 9.48
C PHE A 110 6.46 6.46 9.74
N LEU A 111 5.66 5.53 9.21
CA LEU A 111 5.87 4.08 9.42
C LEU A 111 7.21 3.57 8.86
N VAL A 112 7.66 4.14 7.73
CA VAL A 112 8.93 3.76 7.09
C VAL A 112 10.08 4.70 7.45
N TYR A 113 9.88 5.62 8.39
CA TYR A 113 10.92 6.54 8.83
C TYR A 113 12.08 5.73 9.44
N PRO A 114 13.34 5.98 9.05
CA PRO A 114 14.49 5.23 9.56
C PRO A 114 14.55 5.21 11.08
N GLY A 115 14.28 6.32 11.76
CA GLY A 115 14.27 6.35 13.23
C GLY A 115 13.23 5.41 13.87
N VAL A 116 12.11 5.13 13.21
CA VAL A 116 11.12 4.13 13.69
C VAL A 116 11.63 2.71 13.40
N SER A 117 12.15 2.49 12.19
CA SER A 117 12.66 1.18 11.77
C SER A 117 13.86 0.73 12.60
N ASP A 118 14.80 1.65 12.86
CA ASP A 118 16.00 1.43 13.66
C ASP A 118 15.66 1.20 15.13
N LEU A 119 14.71 1.97 15.67
CA LEU A 119 14.20 1.77 17.04
C LEU A 119 13.62 0.36 17.21
N PHE A 120 12.77 -0.08 16.28
CA PHE A 120 12.17 -1.41 16.35
C PHE A 120 13.20 -2.52 16.20
N GLY A 121 14.16 -2.37 15.29
CA GLY A 121 15.25 -3.32 15.12
C GLY A 121 16.11 -3.45 16.39
N TRP A 122 16.51 -2.32 16.95
CA TRP A 122 17.30 -2.28 18.18
C TRP A 122 16.52 -2.83 19.38
N ALA A 123 15.30 -2.36 19.62
CA ALA A 123 14.47 -2.79 20.75
C ALA A 123 14.23 -4.31 20.71
N ASN A 124 13.95 -4.87 19.52
CA ASN A 124 13.83 -6.32 19.34
C ASN A 124 15.14 -7.06 19.65
N SER A 125 16.30 -6.52 19.26
CA SER A 125 17.60 -7.15 19.53
C SER A 125 17.99 -7.23 21.01
N VAL A 126 17.47 -6.31 21.83
CA VAL A 126 17.74 -6.25 23.28
C VAL A 126 16.58 -6.77 24.12
N GLY A 127 15.47 -7.19 23.48
CA GLY A 127 14.27 -7.69 24.14
C GLY A 127 13.52 -6.60 24.93
N TRP A 128 13.57 -5.34 24.50
CA TRP A 128 12.95 -4.23 25.22
C TRP A 128 11.48 -4.01 24.85
N ASP A 129 10.56 -4.39 25.75
CA ASP A 129 9.12 -4.17 25.60
C ASP A 129 8.78 -2.69 25.33
N LEU A 130 8.61 -2.38 24.05
CA LEU A 130 8.39 -1.02 23.59
C LEU A 130 6.97 -0.57 23.95
N THR A 131 6.88 0.60 24.59
CA THR A 131 5.59 1.20 24.95
C THR A 131 5.48 2.63 24.47
N LEU A 132 4.29 3.00 24.01
CA LEU A 132 3.90 4.35 23.64
C LEU A 132 3.30 5.02 24.89
N PHE A 133 3.81 6.20 25.22
CA PHE A 133 3.51 6.94 26.47
C PHE A 133 3.73 6.13 27.76
N GLY A 134 4.60 5.11 27.73
CA GLY A 134 4.92 4.28 28.89
C GLY A 134 3.85 3.25 29.27
N VAL A 135 2.74 3.15 28.52
CA VAL A 135 1.59 2.31 28.88
C VAL A 135 1.11 1.42 27.74
N ILE A 136 1.14 1.92 26.50
CA ILE A 136 0.51 1.24 25.37
C ILE A 136 1.56 0.36 24.67
N PRO A 137 1.45 -0.98 24.69
CA PRO A 137 2.46 -1.84 24.06
C PRO A 137 2.49 -1.63 22.55
N VAL A 138 3.69 -1.65 21.99
CA VAL A 138 3.97 -1.53 20.56
C VAL A 138 4.66 -2.79 20.09
N THR A 139 4.05 -3.48 19.15
CA THR A 139 4.68 -4.65 18.51
C THR A 139 5.71 -4.18 17.48
N TYR A 140 6.88 -4.79 17.49
CA TYR A 140 7.88 -4.56 16.45
C TYR A 140 7.32 -4.99 15.09
N ALA A 141 7.45 -4.14 14.09
CA ALA A 141 6.97 -4.41 12.75
C ALA A 141 7.90 -3.86 11.69
N ARG A 142 8.10 -4.59 10.59
CA ARG A 142 8.80 -4.08 9.42
C ARG A 142 7.79 -3.55 8.41
N TYR A 143 7.73 -2.24 8.28
CA TYR A 143 6.82 -1.57 7.33
C TYR A 143 7.39 -1.33 5.92
N PRO A 144 8.71 -1.22 5.68
CA PRO A 144 9.23 -1.14 4.33
C PRO A 144 8.72 -2.31 3.46
N SER A 145 8.31 -2.00 2.24
CA SER A 145 7.70 -2.96 1.30
C SER A 145 6.38 -3.60 1.76
N SER A 146 5.76 -3.14 2.85
CA SER A 146 4.48 -3.67 3.33
C SER A 146 3.28 -3.14 2.55
N VAL A 147 2.28 -4.00 2.32
CA VAL A 147 1.07 -3.67 1.55
C VAL A 147 -0.15 -3.60 2.46
N LEU A 148 -0.47 -4.70 3.14
CA LEU A 148 -1.71 -4.82 3.91
C LEU A 148 -1.79 -3.85 5.09
N PRO A 149 -0.72 -3.67 5.91
CA PRO A 149 -0.76 -2.70 7.00
C PRO A 149 -1.21 -1.32 6.55
N ILE A 150 -0.61 -0.79 5.47
CA ILE A 150 -0.92 0.58 5.05
C ILE A 150 -2.33 0.73 4.46
N ILE A 151 -2.82 -0.28 3.75
CA ILE A 151 -4.20 -0.26 3.22
C ILE A 151 -5.21 -0.21 4.37
N LEU A 152 -5.02 -1.01 5.42
CA LEU A 152 -5.88 -1.03 6.61
C LEU A 152 -5.82 0.30 7.37
N ILE A 153 -4.63 0.89 7.50
CA ILE A 153 -4.42 2.18 8.16
C ILE A 153 -5.14 3.31 7.42
N VAL A 154 -5.07 3.34 6.08
CA VAL A 154 -5.74 4.37 5.27
C VAL A 154 -7.25 4.15 5.21
N TRP A 155 -7.72 2.90 5.25
CA TRP A 155 -9.14 2.61 5.45
C TRP A 155 -9.63 3.16 6.80
N PHE A 156 -8.87 2.96 7.87
CA PHE A 156 -9.21 3.57 9.17
C PHE A 156 -9.19 5.10 9.10
N GLN A 157 -8.21 5.69 8.42
CA GLN A 157 -8.14 7.14 8.19
C GLN A 157 -9.42 7.68 7.55
N SER A 158 -9.96 6.97 6.54
CA SER A 158 -11.18 7.42 5.84
C SER A 158 -12.42 7.46 6.74
N VAL A 159 -12.43 6.66 7.81
CA VAL A 159 -13.50 6.64 8.82
C VAL A 159 -13.31 7.74 9.85
N ILE A 160 -12.08 7.95 10.36
CA ILE A 160 -11.83 8.89 11.47
C ILE A 160 -11.74 10.34 11.01
N GLU A 161 -11.18 10.59 9.82
CA GLU A 161 -11.01 11.93 9.27
C GLU A 161 -12.32 12.75 9.18
N PRO A 162 -13.44 12.21 8.63
CA PRO A 162 -14.71 12.95 8.62
C PRO A 162 -15.30 13.18 10.01
N ILE A 163 -15.01 12.31 10.99
CA ILE A 163 -15.44 12.50 12.38
C ILE A 163 -14.69 13.68 12.98
N ILE A 164 -13.37 13.74 12.83
CA ILE A 164 -12.53 14.85 13.28
C ILE A 164 -12.99 16.17 12.64
N LYS A 165 -13.26 16.16 11.33
CA LYS A 165 -13.79 17.32 10.59
C LYS A 165 -15.16 17.81 11.10
N LYS A 166 -15.97 16.95 11.72
CA LYS A 166 -17.26 17.34 12.32
C LYS A 166 -17.10 17.93 13.72
N ILE A 167 -16.13 17.46 14.49
CA ILE A 167 -15.89 17.92 15.87
C ILE A 167 -15.20 19.29 15.89
N ILE A 168 -14.29 19.55 14.96
CA ILE A 168 -13.48 20.76 14.95
C ILE A 168 -14.26 21.95 14.34
N PRO A 169 -14.32 23.12 15.01
CA PRO A 169 -14.94 24.33 14.47
C PRO A 169 -14.27 24.81 13.17
N ASP A 170 -15.05 25.37 12.23
CA ASP A 170 -14.59 25.75 10.88
C ASP A 170 -13.32 26.61 10.88
N LEU A 171 -13.22 27.57 11.81
CA LEU A 171 -12.06 28.47 11.94
C LEU A 171 -10.74 27.72 12.21
N LEU A 172 -10.80 26.56 12.85
CA LEU A 172 -9.62 25.79 13.29
C LEU A 172 -9.36 24.56 12.41
N LYS A 173 -10.23 24.26 11.43
CA LYS A 173 -10.13 23.02 10.65
C LYS A 173 -8.82 22.87 9.90
N SER A 174 -8.33 23.95 9.29
CA SER A 174 -7.08 23.96 8.52
C SER A 174 -5.85 23.63 9.37
N LEU A 175 -5.89 23.93 10.67
CA LEU A 175 -4.78 23.72 11.59
C LEU A 175 -4.91 22.41 12.35
N LEU A 176 -6.09 22.15 12.93
CA LEU A 176 -6.27 21.05 13.88
C LEU A 176 -6.63 19.73 13.20
N VAL A 177 -7.38 19.74 12.08
CA VAL A 177 -7.76 18.47 11.41
C VAL A 177 -6.51 17.67 10.99
N PRO A 178 -5.51 18.26 10.30
CA PRO A 178 -4.30 17.51 9.94
C PRO A 178 -3.57 16.94 11.15
N VAL A 179 -3.44 17.72 12.23
CA VAL A 179 -2.75 17.31 13.47
C VAL A 179 -3.43 16.08 14.08
N PHE A 180 -4.74 16.14 14.30
CA PHE A 180 -5.47 15.03 14.92
C PHE A 180 -5.56 13.81 14.02
N VAL A 181 -5.74 13.99 12.71
CA VAL A 181 -5.77 12.88 11.76
C VAL A 181 -4.43 12.16 11.74
N LEU A 182 -3.31 12.88 11.62
CA LEU A 182 -1.98 12.29 11.64
C LEU A 182 -1.68 11.61 12.97
N PHE A 183 -1.97 12.28 14.08
CA PHE A 183 -1.72 11.74 15.41
C PHE A 183 -2.50 10.45 15.66
N LEU A 184 -3.83 10.47 15.47
CA LEU A 184 -4.68 9.32 15.74
C LEU A 184 -4.44 8.17 14.75
N THR A 185 -4.32 8.47 13.46
CA THR A 185 -4.09 7.46 12.43
C THR A 185 -2.69 6.86 12.55
N GLY A 186 -1.66 7.67 12.83
CA GLY A 186 -0.30 7.18 13.04
C GLY A 186 -0.18 6.35 14.31
N MET A 187 -0.76 6.80 15.42
CA MET A 187 -0.72 6.08 16.69
C MET A 187 -1.48 4.75 16.62
N LEU A 188 -2.74 4.75 16.17
CA LEU A 188 -3.51 3.51 16.01
C LEU A 188 -2.96 2.63 14.89
N GLY A 189 -2.39 3.25 13.86
CA GLY A 189 -1.74 2.56 12.77
C GLY A 189 -0.54 1.75 13.23
N LEU A 190 0.25 2.28 14.16
CA LEU A 190 1.43 1.61 14.68
C LEU A 190 1.08 0.59 15.79
N VAL A 191 0.18 0.93 16.70
CA VAL A 191 -0.15 0.08 17.86
C VAL A 191 -1.04 -1.11 17.48
N VAL A 192 -2.02 -0.91 16.61
CA VAL A 192 -3.10 -1.89 16.39
C VAL A 192 -3.12 -2.39 14.95
N LEU A 193 -3.27 -1.47 13.99
CA LEU A 193 -3.55 -1.85 12.61
C LEU A 193 -2.32 -2.40 11.88
N GLY A 194 -1.13 -1.92 12.24
CA GLY A 194 0.15 -2.38 11.73
C GLY A 194 0.36 -3.86 12.05
N PRO A 195 0.36 -4.25 13.34
CA PRO A 195 0.50 -5.65 13.75
C PRO A 195 -0.58 -6.56 13.16
N ILE A 196 -1.85 -6.12 13.16
CA ILE A 196 -2.95 -6.88 12.55
C ILE A 196 -2.69 -7.09 11.05
N GLY A 197 -2.31 -6.04 10.34
CA GLY A 197 -2.00 -6.11 8.91
C GLY A 197 -0.85 -7.05 8.61
N THR A 198 0.20 -7.06 9.45
CA THR A 198 1.33 -7.98 9.34
C THR A 198 0.89 -9.42 9.58
N TRP A 199 0.12 -9.69 10.64
CA TRP A 199 -0.37 -11.06 10.93
C TRP A 199 -1.27 -11.61 9.81
N ILE A 200 -2.13 -10.77 9.23
CA ILE A 200 -2.94 -11.16 8.07
C ILE A 200 -2.03 -11.47 6.86
N GLY A 201 -1.01 -10.63 6.64
CA GLY A 201 -0.04 -10.84 5.57
C GLY A 201 0.74 -12.14 5.73
N ASP A 202 1.25 -12.40 6.93
CA ASP A 202 2.00 -13.63 7.24
C ASP A 202 1.13 -14.87 7.10
N GLY A 203 -0.13 -14.81 7.53
CA GLY A 203 -1.09 -15.91 7.34
C GLY A 203 -1.39 -16.20 5.88
N LEU A 204 -1.52 -15.16 5.04
CA LEU A 204 -1.68 -15.32 3.59
C LEU A 204 -0.41 -15.90 2.95
N ALA A 205 0.77 -15.43 3.35
CA ALA A 205 2.03 -15.96 2.86
C ALA A 205 2.18 -17.45 3.20
N ALA A 206 1.86 -17.84 4.43
CA ALA A 206 1.89 -19.24 4.86
C ALA A 206 0.95 -20.13 4.03
N ALA A 207 -0.26 -19.64 3.71
CA ALA A 207 -1.20 -20.36 2.86
C ALA A 207 -0.69 -20.55 1.42
N ILE A 208 -0.03 -19.52 0.86
CA ILE A 208 0.58 -19.61 -0.47
C ILE A 208 1.75 -20.60 -0.47
N THR A 209 2.61 -20.59 0.55
CA THR A 209 3.76 -21.51 0.63
C THR A 209 3.35 -22.97 0.82
N TRP A 210 2.14 -23.23 1.28
CA TRP A 210 1.60 -24.57 1.46
C TRP A 210 1.03 -25.18 0.16
N LEU A 211 0.65 -24.32 -0.80
CA LEU A 211 0.18 -24.70 -2.14
C LEU A 211 1.35 -25.01 -3.08
#